data_AF-A0A3P9CME8-F1
#
_entry.id   AF-A0A3P9CME8-F1
#
_cell.length_a   1.000
_cell.length_b   1.000
_cell.length_c   1.000
_cell.angle_alpha   90.00
_cell.angle_beta   90.00
_cell.angle_gamma   90.00
#
_symmetry.space_group_name_H-M   'P 1'
#
loop_
_entity.id
_entity.type
_entity.pdbx_description
1 polymer ?
#
loop_
_entity_poly.entity_id
_entity_poly.type
_entity_poly.pdbx_seq_one_letter_code
_entity_poly.pdbx_strand_id
1 'polypeptide(L)'
;VASPGGPNAVRTSNFALIGAYKLTLASIGKTQFPLEKVPFLCPLEGHIYLKMHCEVGSKVEERGFLTMFEDVSGFGAWHRRWCVLSGYCISYWTYPDDEKRKNPIGRINLSNCTSKAVEPASREFCARPNTF
;
A
#
# COMPACT_ATOMS: atom_id res chain seq x y z
N VAL A 1 45.28 31.15 -16.79
CA VAL A 1 44.06 30.90 -15.99
C VAL A 1 42.95 30.52 -16.95
N ALA A 2 42.42 29.30 -16.89
CA ALA A 2 41.37 28.84 -17.79
C ALA A 2 39.98 29.16 -17.19
N SER A 3 39.05 29.61 -18.03
CA SER A 3 37.73 30.09 -17.62
C SER A 3 36.83 28.96 -17.07
N PRO A 4 36.06 29.17 -15.99
CA PRO A 4 35.25 28.12 -15.35
C PRO A 4 34.09 27.55 -16.20
N GLY A 5 33.80 28.15 -17.37
CA GLY A 5 32.65 27.80 -18.22
C GLY A 5 33.00 27.43 -19.66
N GLY A 6 34.27 27.14 -19.98
CA GLY A 6 34.65 26.69 -21.33
C GLY A 6 34.20 25.24 -21.61
N PRO A 7 34.21 24.77 -22.88
CA PRO A 7 33.76 23.41 -23.26
C PRO A 7 34.50 22.27 -22.52
N ASN A 8 35.66 22.55 -21.93
CA ASN A 8 36.44 21.60 -21.10
C ASN A 8 36.14 21.70 -19.59
N ALA A 9 35.19 22.53 -19.16
CA ALA A 9 34.79 22.69 -17.76
C ALA A 9 33.85 21.57 -17.29
N VAL A 10 33.23 20.84 -18.22
CA VAL A 10 32.38 19.69 -17.90
C VAL A 10 33.28 18.49 -17.58
N ARG A 11 33.24 18.03 -16.34
CA ARG A 11 33.98 16.85 -15.88
C ARG A 11 33.02 15.74 -15.51
N THR A 12 33.41 14.50 -15.79
CA THR A 12 32.72 13.32 -15.27
C THR A 12 33.07 13.11 -13.80
N SER A 13 32.13 12.54 -13.04
CA SER A 13 32.37 12.18 -11.65
C SER A 13 33.51 11.15 -11.54
N ASN A 14 34.32 11.27 -10.47
CA ASN A 14 35.29 10.24 -10.11
C ASN A 14 34.65 9.07 -9.36
N PHE A 15 33.37 9.16 -8.96
CA PHE A 15 32.66 8.03 -8.37
C PHE A 15 32.34 6.99 -9.44
N ALA A 16 32.78 5.76 -9.19
CA ALA A 16 32.44 4.60 -10.01
C ALA A 16 31.23 3.85 -9.42
N LEU A 17 30.38 3.31 -10.28
CA LEU A 17 29.34 2.37 -9.87
C LEU A 17 29.98 1.04 -9.46
N ILE A 18 29.86 0.66 -8.19
CA ILE A 18 30.46 -0.56 -7.64
C ILE A 18 29.44 -1.63 -7.22
N GLY A 19 28.16 -1.40 -7.47
CA GLY A 19 27.08 -2.33 -7.17
C GLY A 19 25.71 -1.72 -7.42
N ALA A 20 24.72 -2.56 -7.75
CA ALA A 20 23.34 -2.14 -7.94
C ALA A 20 22.37 -3.23 -7.49
N TYR A 21 21.19 -2.85 -7.01
CA TYR A 21 20.11 -3.80 -6.76
C TYR A 21 18.75 -3.16 -7.07
N LYS A 22 17.85 -3.91 -7.72
CA LYS A 22 16.51 -3.44 -8.02
C LYS A 22 15.53 -3.90 -6.94
N LEU A 23 15.07 -2.96 -6.11
CA LEU A 23 14.02 -3.23 -5.14
C LEU A 23 12.66 -3.33 -5.82
N THR A 24 11.85 -4.28 -5.38
CA THR A 24 10.48 -4.54 -5.89
C THR A 24 9.52 -4.74 -4.71
N LEU A 25 8.21 -4.88 -4.96
CA LEU A 25 7.26 -5.22 -3.90
C LEU A 25 7.60 -6.56 -3.23
N ALA A 26 8.12 -7.54 -3.98
CA ALA A 26 8.59 -8.82 -3.45
C ALA A 26 9.88 -8.73 -2.60
N SER A 27 10.51 -7.54 -2.55
CA SER A 27 11.64 -7.25 -1.68
C SER A 27 11.22 -6.88 -0.26
N ILE A 28 9.95 -6.54 -0.03
CA ILE A 28 9.43 -6.19 1.29
C ILE A 28 9.56 -7.38 2.25
N GLY A 29 9.95 -7.10 3.49
CA GLY A 29 10.17 -8.12 4.53
C GLY A 29 11.58 -8.74 4.50
N LYS A 30 12.34 -8.55 3.41
CA LYS A 30 13.77 -8.89 3.36
C LYS A 30 14.60 -7.72 3.90
N THR A 31 15.74 -8.03 4.49
CA THR A 31 16.65 -7.04 5.08
C THR A 31 18.06 -7.06 4.49
N GLN A 32 18.38 -8.06 3.67
CA GLN A 32 19.68 -8.25 3.05
C GLN A 32 19.49 -8.52 1.56
N PHE A 33 20.26 -7.82 0.72
CA PHE A 33 20.11 -7.86 -0.74
C PHE A 33 21.48 -7.97 -1.42
N PRO A 34 21.71 -8.97 -2.28
CA PRO A 34 22.98 -9.14 -2.98
C PRO A 34 23.11 -8.12 -4.11
N LEU A 35 24.19 -7.37 -4.16
CA LEU A 35 24.47 -6.38 -5.19
C LEU A 35 24.87 -7.08 -6.50
N GLU A 36 24.29 -6.63 -7.60
CA GLU A 36 24.71 -6.94 -8.96
C GLU A 36 25.84 -6.00 -9.41
N LYS A 37 26.61 -6.40 -10.42
CA LYS A 37 27.68 -5.58 -11.03
C LYS A 37 28.77 -5.14 -10.05
N VAL A 38 29.05 -5.97 -9.03
CA VAL A 38 30.17 -5.75 -8.11
C VAL A 38 31.50 -6.01 -8.85
N PRO A 39 32.41 -5.03 -8.95
CA PRO A 39 33.68 -5.23 -9.63
C PRO A 39 34.56 -6.31 -8.98
N PHE A 40 35.39 -6.96 -9.78
CA PHE A 40 36.43 -7.86 -9.28
C PHE A 40 37.38 -7.09 -8.34
N LEU A 41 37.68 -7.65 -7.17
CA LEU A 41 38.45 -7.01 -6.09
C LEU A 41 37.80 -5.78 -5.43
N CYS A 42 36.49 -5.57 -5.63
CA CYS A 42 35.75 -4.58 -4.87
C CYS A 42 35.82 -4.91 -3.36
N PRO A 43 36.06 -3.92 -2.47
CA PRO A 43 36.14 -4.16 -1.04
C PRO A 43 34.79 -4.45 -0.37
N LEU A 44 33.68 -4.31 -1.11
CA LEU A 44 32.35 -4.61 -0.58
C LEU A 44 32.16 -6.12 -0.43
N GLU A 45 31.56 -6.53 0.68
CA GLU A 45 31.12 -7.91 0.93
C GLU A 45 30.17 -8.43 -0.18
N GLY A 46 29.47 -7.52 -0.85
CA GLY A 46 28.55 -7.83 -1.94
C GLY A 46 27.07 -7.77 -1.52
N HIS A 47 26.75 -7.44 -0.27
CA HIS A 47 25.38 -7.23 0.20
C HIS A 47 25.13 -5.79 0.63
N ILE A 48 23.87 -5.35 0.50
CA ILE A 48 23.35 -4.15 1.16
C ILE A 48 22.25 -4.55 2.15
N TYR A 49 22.27 -3.91 3.31
CA TYR A 49 21.29 -4.14 4.37
C TYR A 49 20.40 -2.91 4.50
N LEU A 50 19.08 -3.10 4.39
CA LEU A 50 18.10 -2.03 4.48
C LEU A 50 16.75 -2.58 4.95
N LYS A 51 15.98 -1.76 5.67
CA LYS A 51 14.60 -2.07 6.06
C LYS A 51 13.64 -1.31 5.14
N MET A 52 12.75 -2.03 4.49
CA MET A 52 11.74 -1.45 3.60
C MET A 52 10.37 -1.43 4.28
N HIS A 53 9.68 -0.31 4.17
CA HIS A 53 8.24 -0.22 4.41
C HIS A 53 7.57 0.22 3.11
N CYS A 54 6.46 -0.43 2.78
CA CYS A 54 5.60 -0.03 1.68
C CYS A 54 4.21 0.20 2.26
N GLU A 55 3.67 1.38 2.01
CA GLU A 55 2.32 1.76 2.38
C GLU A 55 1.52 1.93 1.09
N VAL A 56 0.36 1.29 1.01
CA VAL A 56 -0.55 1.47 -0.12
C VAL A 56 -1.29 2.79 0.09
N GLY A 57 -0.80 3.87 -0.51
CA GLY A 57 -1.48 5.16 -0.44
C GLY A 57 -2.56 5.27 -1.53
N SER A 58 -3.83 5.33 -1.14
CA SER A 58 -4.89 5.87 -2.01
C SER A 58 -5.21 7.29 -1.56
N LYS A 59 -5.32 8.22 -2.52
CA LYS A 59 -5.87 9.56 -2.27
C LYS A 59 -7.40 9.59 -2.35
N VAL A 60 -8.01 8.49 -2.78
CA VAL A 60 -9.46 8.36 -2.83
C VAL A 60 -9.96 8.21 -1.40
N GLU A 61 -10.81 9.14 -0.99
CA GLU A 61 -11.57 9.03 0.24
C GLU A 61 -13.04 9.14 -0.08
N GLU A 62 -13.82 8.21 0.45
CA GLU A 62 -15.27 8.21 0.29
C GLU A 62 -15.92 8.01 1.65
N ARG A 63 -17.04 8.70 1.86
CA ARG A 63 -17.77 8.66 3.13
C ARG A 63 -19.25 8.55 2.85
N GLY A 64 -19.92 7.62 3.50
CA GLY A 64 -21.34 7.42 3.28
C GLY A 64 -21.92 6.30 4.12
N PHE A 65 -23.24 6.18 4.07
CA PHE A 65 -23.91 5.07 4.72
C PHE A 65 -23.93 3.85 3.81
N LEU A 66 -23.46 2.72 4.33
CA LEU A 66 -23.67 1.40 3.74
C LEU A 66 -24.52 0.56 4.68
N THR A 67 -25.24 -0.41 4.12
CA THR A 67 -25.91 -1.42 4.93
C THR A 67 -25.11 -2.71 4.82
N MET A 68 -24.48 -3.09 5.92
CA MET A 68 -23.52 -4.20 5.99
C MET A 68 -24.21 -5.44 6.57
N PHE A 69 -23.93 -6.61 6.01
CA PHE A 69 -24.37 -7.88 6.56
C PHE A 69 -23.40 -8.33 7.65
N GLU A 70 -23.92 -8.67 8.82
CA GLU A 70 -23.15 -9.19 9.95
C GLU A 70 -23.87 -10.43 10.49
N ASP A 71 -23.10 -11.43 10.95
CA ASP A 71 -23.63 -12.54 11.73
C ASP A 71 -23.81 -12.07 13.18
N VAL A 72 -25.05 -12.14 13.66
CA VAL A 72 -25.43 -11.84 15.04
C VAL A 72 -26.02 -13.11 15.64
N SER A 73 -25.23 -13.78 16.47
CA SER A 73 -25.64 -14.98 17.21
C SER A 73 -26.11 -16.15 16.33
N GLY A 74 -25.47 -16.34 15.17
CA GLY A 74 -25.80 -17.40 14.20
C GLY A 74 -26.89 -16.99 13.20
N PHE A 75 -27.35 -15.75 13.24
CA PHE A 75 -28.35 -15.21 12.33
C PHE A 75 -27.80 -14.02 11.56
N GLY A 76 -28.08 -13.99 10.26
CA GLY A 76 -27.71 -12.87 9.42
C GLY A 76 -28.55 -11.62 9.70
N ALA A 77 -27.90 -10.50 9.99
CA ALA A 77 -28.53 -9.21 10.18
C ALA A 77 -27.89 -8.14 9.28
N TRP A 78 -28.70 -7.16 8.87
CA TRP A 78 -28.26 -6.05 8.05
C TRP A 78 -28.23 -4.77 8.89
N HIS A 79 -27.04 -4.18 9.06
CA HIS A 79 -26.85 -2.98 9.86
C HIS A 79 -26.44 -1.79 8.99
N ARG A 80 -27.14 -0.67 9.13
CA ARG A 80 -26.74 0.59 8.50
C ARG A 80 -25.56 1.19 9.28
N ARG A 81 -24.43 1.37 8.61
CA ARG A 81 -23.18 1.87 9.17
C ARG A 81 -22.70 3.10 8.41
N TRP A 82 -22.09 4.03 9.14
CA TRP A 82 -21.29 5.10 8.56
C TRP A 82 -19.94 4.52 8.16
N CYS A 83 -19.63 4.50 6.87
CA CYS A 83 -18.42 3.89 6.32
C CYS A 83 -17.53 4.99 5.74
N VAL A 84 -16.23 4.87 6.03
CA VAL A 84 -15.18 5.75 5.52
C VAL A 84 -14.13 4.89 4.85
N LEU A 85 -13.97 5.07 3.54
CA LEU A 85 -12.83 4.61 2.78
C LEU A 85 -11.71 5.63 2.92
N SER A 86 -10.57 5.22 3.46
CA SER A 86 -9.34 6.02 3.46
C SER A 86 -8.13 5.10 3.37
N GLY A 87 -7.17 5.47 2.53
CA GLY A 87 -6.07 4.58 2.14
C GLY A 87 -6.60 3.30 1.49
N TYR A 88 -6.31 2.16 2.11
CA TYR A 88 -6.75 0.83 1.66
C TYR A 88 -7.76 0.18 2.60
N CYS A 89 -8.38 0.94 3.51
CA CYS A 89 -9.31 0.38 4.49
C CYS A 89 -10.69 1.06 4.40
N ILE A 90 -11.75 0.27 4.51
CA ILE A 90 -13.08 0.78 4.86
C ILE A 90 -13.26 0.60 6.36
N SER A 91 -13.30 1.71 7.10
CA SER A 91 -13.62 1.72 8.54
C SER A 91 -15.08 2.09 8.73
N TYR A 92 -15.75 1.50 9.72
CA TYR A 92 -17.18 1.75 9.91
C TYR A 92 -17.63 1.97 11.36
N TRP A 93 -18.62 2.83 11.53
CA TRP A 93 -19.24 3.23 12.80
C TRP A 93 -20.76 3.17 12.70
N THR A 94 -21.47 3.40 13.81
CA THR A 94 -22.94 3.53 13.77
C THR A 94 -23.36 4.87 13.16
N TYR A 95 -22.68 5.97 13.51
CA TYR A 95 -23.05 7.32 13.08
C TYR A 95 -21.83 8.15 12.63
N PRO A 96 -22.02 9.21 11.81
CA PRO A 96 -20.94 10.08 11.36
C PRO A 96 -20.14 10.72 12.49
N ASP A 97 -20.83 11.19 13.55
CA ASP A 97 -20.20 11.83 14.70
C ASP A 97 -19.21 10.92 15.44
N ASP A 98 -19.40 9.61 15.36
CA ASP A 98 -18.53 8.63 16.01
C ASP A 98 -17.14 8.57 15.38
N GLU A 99 -17.00 8.90 14.10
CA GLU A 99 -15.71 8.89 13.35
C GLU A 99 -14.64 9.69 14.09
N LYS A 100 -15.02 10.82 14.69
CA LYS A 100 -14.11 11.74 15.39
C LYS A 100 -14.03 11.49 16.90
N ARG A 101 -14.92 10.66 17.44
CA ARG A 101 -15.11 10.49 18.90
C ARG A 101 -14.64 9.15 19.42
N LYS A 102 -14.66 8.09 18.59
CA LYS A 102 -14.31 6.74 19.02
C LYS A 102 -13.71 5.90 17.89
N ASN A 103 -13.09 4.79 18.28
CA ASN A 103 -12.57 3.80 17.33
C ASN A 103 -13.71 3.18 16.49
N PRO A 104 -13.42 2.78 15.24
CA PRO A 104 -14.40 2.10 14.40
C PRO A 104 -14.82 0.77 15.02
N ILE A 105 -16.04 0.35 14.70
CA ILE A 105 -16.60 -0.97 15.06
C ILE A 105 -15.76 -2.07 14.40
N GLY A 106 -15.37 -1.85 13.14
CA GLY A 106 -14.51 -2.75 12.40
C GLY A 106 -13.85 -2.08 11.21
N ARG A 107 -12.98 -2.85 10.54
CA ARG A 107 -12.24 -2.42 9.36
C ARG A 107 -12.20 -3.54 8.32
N ILE A 108 -12.44 -3.20 7.07
CA ILE A 108 -12.23 -4.08 5.91
C ILE A 108 -10.94 -3.64 5.23
N ASN A 109 -9.94 -4.52 5.21
CA ASN A 109 -8.65 -4.26 4.57
C ASN A 109 -8.69 -4.68 3.10
N LEU A 110 -8.66 -3.72 2.19
CA LEU A 110 -8.68 -3.92 0.75
C LEU A 110 -7.34 -4.44 0.19
N SER A 111 -6.24 -4.37 0.93
CA SER A 111 -4.98 -5.02 0.52
C SER A 111 -5.10 -6.54 0.46
N ASN A 112 -6.10 -7.10 1.15
CA ASN A 112 -6.37 -8.53 1.19
C ASN A 112 -7.47 -8.95 0.20
N CYS A 113 -7.91 -8.04 -0.68
CA CYS A 113 -8.91 -8.35 -1.69
C CYS A 113 -8.38 -9.46 -2.62
N THR A 114 -9.20 -10.49 -2.83
CA THR A 114 -8.84 -11.65 -3.65
C THR A 114 -9.14 -11.45 -5.13
N SER A 115 -9.96 -10.46 -5.47
CA SER A 115 -10.32 -10.09 -6.84
C SER A 115 -9.56 -8.84 -7.30
N LYS A 116 -9.49 -8.63 -8.62
CA LYS A 116 -8.87 -7.42 -9.22
C LYS A 116 -9.74 -6.18 -9.06
N ALA A 117 -11.04 -6.35 -8.87
CA ALA A 117 -12.02 -5.30 -8.73
C ALA A 117 -13.15 -5.77 -7.80
N VAL A 118 -13.81 -4.81 -7.15
CA VAL A 118 -15.04 -5.04 -6.41
C VAL A 118 -16.19 -5.08 -7.41
N GLU A 119 -17.04 -6.10 -7.31
CA GLU A 119 -18.16 -6.36 -8.23
C GLU A 119 -19.46 -6.50 -7.42
N PRO A 120 -20.64 -6.32 -8.03
CA PRO A 120 -21.90 -6.58 -7.35
C PRO A 120 -21.96 -8.01 -6.78
N ALA A 121 -22.50 -8.14 -5.58
CA ALA A 121 -22.63 -9.44 -4.92
C ALA A 121 -23.50 -10.39 -5.77
N SER A 122 -23.05 -11.64 -5.93
CA SER A 122 -23.77 -12.65 -6.70
C SER A 122 -25.20 -12.83 -6.15
N ARG A 123 -26.16 -12.86 -7.07
CA ARG A 123 -27.59 -13.06 -6.75
C ARG A 123 -27.90 -14.44 -6.18
N GLU A 124 -27.01 -15.40 -6.37
CA GLU A 124 -27.12 -16.73 -5.77
C GLU A 124 -26.97 -16.66 -4.24
N PHE A 125 -26.18 -15.72 -3.73
CA PHE A 125 -25.92 -15.56 -2.29
C PHE A 125 -26.58 -14.32 -1.69
N CYS A 126 -26.85 -13.28 -2.49
CA CYS A 126 -27.40 -12.02 -2.01
C CYS A 126 -28.55 -11.48 -2.87
N ALA A 127 -29.77 -11.55 -2.32
CA ALA A 127 -30.95 -10.95 -2.95
C ALA A 127 -31.05 -9.42 -2.74
N ARG A 128 -30.27 -8.83 -1.83
CA ARG A 128 -30.36 -7.41 -1.50
C ARG A 128 -29.90 -6.55 -2.68
N PRO A 129 -30.66 -5.54 -3.13
CA PRO A 129 -30.22 -4.67 -4.22
C PRO A 129 -29.01 -3.83 -3.79
N ASN A 130 -28.25 -3.34 -4.77
CA ASN A 130 -27.11 -2.42 -4.57
C ASN A 130 -26.08 -2.91 -3.55
N THR A 131 -25.77 -4.22 -3.57
CA THR A 131 -24.78 -4.86 -2.71
C THR A 131 -23.57 -5.27 -3.54
N PHE A 132 -22.37 -5.11 -3.00
CA PHE A 132 -21.07 -5.44 -3.59
C PHE A 132 -20.22 -6.22 -2.58
#